data_AF-A0A7I9VVW4-F1
#
_entry.id   AF-A0A7I9VVW4-F1
#
_cell.length_a   1.000
_cell.length_b   1.000
_cell.length_c   1.000
_cell.angle_alpha   90.00
_cell.angle_beta   90.00
_cell.angle_gamma   90.00
#
_symmetry.space_group_name_H-M   'P 1'
#
loop_
_entity.id
_entity.type
_entity.pdbx_description
1 polymer ?
#
loop_
_entity_poly.entity_id
_entity_poly.type
_entity_poly.pdbx_seq_one_letter_code
_entity_poly.pdbx_strand_id
1 'polypeptide(L)' 'MRKLPGATFDVHISDQGGRAVLLTIRSIEGDEFMVPINANTADDLGREILAGALAINGRLKTV' A
#
# COMPACT_ATOMS: atom_id res chain seq x y z
N MET A 1 11.90 -0.56 9.39
CA MET A 1 11.60 -0.41 7.95
C MET A 1 12.60 0.55 7.34
N ARG A 2 13.41 0.14 6.36
CA ARG A 2 14.07 1.12 5.48
C ARG A 2 13.13 1.29 4.29
N LYS A 3 12.44 2.42 4.22
CA LYS A 3 11.65 2.79 3.03
C LYS A 3 12.58 2.76 1.82
N LEU A 4 12.11 2.26 0.68
CA LEU A 4 12.83 2.43 -0.58
C LEU A 4 12.98 3.95 -0.80
N PRO A 5 14.20 4.50 -0.97
CA PRO A 5 14.38 5.92 -1.18
C PRO A 5 13.54 6.38 -2.38
N GLY A 6 12.62 7.32 -2.18
CA GLY A 6 11.73 7.85 -3.21
C GLY A 6 10.31 7.26 -3.24
N ALA A 7 10.09 6.03 -2.75
CA ALA A 7 8.74 5.46 -2.66
C ALA A 7 8.08 5.77 -1.32
N THR A 8 6.80 6.15 -1.33
CA THR A 8 6.04 6.43 -0.10
C THR A 8 4.70 5.72 -0.09
N PHE A 9 4.31 5.24 1.08
CA PHE A 9 2.99 4.70 1.38
C PHE A 9 2.38 5.57 2.47
N ASP A 10 1.21 6.13 2.19
CA ASP A 10 0.46 6.96 3.13
C ASP A 10 -0.97 6.45 3.24
N VAL A 11 -1.46 6.32 4.47
CA VAL A 11 -2.83 5.88 4.75
C VAL A 11 -3.55 7.02 5.45
N HIS A 12 -4.65 7.47 4.88
CA HIS A 12 -5.50 8.50 5.46
C HIS A 12 -6.98 8.18 5.29
N ILE A 13 -7.82 8.82 6.11
CA ILE A 13 -9.27 8.76 5.95
C ILE A 13 -9.68 9.94 5.08
N SER A 14 -10.42 9.68 4.00
CA SER A 14 -11.02 10.70 3.15
C SER A 14 -12.53 10.73 3.38
N ASP A 15 -13.11 11.92 3.40
CA ASP A 15 -14.56 12.15 3.46
C ASP A 15 -15.12 12.67 2.11
N GLN A 16 -14.28 12.78 1.07
CA GLN A 16 -14.71 13.25 -0.25
C GLN A 16 -15.44 12.13 -1.00
N GLY A 17 -16.76 12.26 -1.16
CA GLY A 17 -17.60 11.26 -1.85
C GLY A 17 -18.03 10.08 -0.96
N GLY A 18 -17.77 10.16 0.34
CA GLY A 18 -18.04 9.11 1.33
C GLY A 18 -16.82 8.84 2.21
N ARG A 19 -17.03 8.39 3.44
CA ARG A 19 -15.94 8.10 4.38
C ARG A 19 -15.24 6.79 3.98
N ALA A 20 -14.00 6.88 3.53
CA ALA A 20 -13.19 5.74 3.11
C ALA A 20 -11.76 5.83 3.67
N VAL A 21 -11.14 4.68 3.92
CA VAL A 21 -9.69 4.60 4.15
C VAL A 21 -9.02 4.54 2.77
N LEU A 22 -8.10 5.46 2.50
CA LEU A 22 -7.34 5.50 1.26
C LEU A 22 -5.88 5.16 1.55
N LEU A 23 -5.31 4.27 0.73
CA LEU A 23 -3.87 4.07 0.64
C LEU A 23 -3.37 4.80 -0.61
N THR A 24 -2.51 5.78 -0.40
CA THR A 24 -1.77 6.45 -1.47
C THR A 24 -0.39 5.84 -1.59
N ILE A 25 -0.05 5.38 -2.79
CA ILE A 25 1.24 4.80 -3.13
C ILE A 25 1.93 5.74 -4.11
N ARG A 26 3.11 6.24 -3.74
CA ARG A 26 3.98 6.97 -4.66
C ARG A 26 5.14 6.07 -5.08
N SER A 27 5.27 5.84 -6.39
CA SER A 27 6.38 5.09 -6.99
C SER A 27 7.68 5.90 -6.90
N ILE A 28 8.82 5.24 -7.09
CA ILE A 28 10.12 5.92 -7.22
C ILE A 28 10.21 6.80 -8.47
N GLU A 29 9.34 6.55 -9.46
CA GLU A 29 9.25 7.29 -10.72
C GLU A 29 8.33 8.52 -10.57
N GLY A 30 7.63 8.64 -9.44
CA GLY A 30 6.75 9.76 -9.10
C GLY A 30 5.28 9.50 -9.37
N ASP A 31 4.90 8.34 -9.91
CA ASP A 31 3.51 7.97 -10.14
C ASP A 31 2.76 7.84 -8.81
N GLU A 32 1.51 8.29 -8.80
CA GLU A 32 0.66 8.24 -7.62
C GLU A 32 -0.58 7.38 -7.88
N PHE A 33 -0.78 6.38 -7.02
CA PHE A 33 -1.92 5.47 -7.06
C PHE A 33 -2.73 5.62 -5.80
N MET A 34 -4.05 5.75 -5.93
CA MET A 34 -4.99 5.81 -4.81
C MET A 34 -5.83 4.54 -4.78
N VAL A 35 -5.74 3.81 -3.66
CA VAL A 35 -6.44 2.54 -3.46
C VAL A 35 -7.43 2.68 -2.31
N PRO A 36 -8.75 2.57 -2.55
CA PRO A 36 -9.73 2.55 -1.48
C PRO A 36 -9.72 1.21 -0.74
N ILE A 37 -9.63 1.27 0.58
CA ILE A 37 -9.62 0.12 1.48
C ILE A 37 -10.93 0.08 2.26
N ASN A 38 -11.60 -1.06 2.22
CA ASN A 38 -12.72 -1.37 3.11
C ASN A 38 -12.51 -2.74 3.75
N ALA A 39 -13.39 -3.13 4.68
CA ALA A 39 -13.25 -4.39 5.41
C ALA A 39 -13.24 -5.64 4.51
N ASN A 40 -13.86 -5.56 3.33
CA ASN A 40 -13.89 -6.67 2.38
C ASN A 40 -12.62 -6.75 1.52
N THR A 41 -11.93 -5.62 1.28
CA THR A 41 -10.75 -5.56 0.40
C THR A 41 -9.42 -5.54 1.17
N ALA A 42 -9.45 -5.27 2.47
CA ALA A 42 -8.24 -5.13 3.28
C ALA A 42 -7.40 -6.42 3.33
N ASP A 43 -8.04 -7.58 3.44
CA ASP A 43 -7.36 -8.87 3.53
C ASP A 43 -6.67 -9.23 2.20
N ASP A 44 -7.38 -9.05 1.08
CA ASP A 44 -6.86 -9.30 -0.26
C ASP A 44 -5.72 -8.33 -0.61
N LEU A 45 -5.89 -7.04 -0.35
CA LEU A 45 -4.84 -6.04 -0.55
C LEU A 45 -3.59 -6.36 0.30
N GLY A 46 -3.79 -6.80 1.54
CA GLY A 46 -2.69 -7.26 2.40
C GLY A 46 -1.93 -8.43 1.78
N ARG A 47 -2.64 -9.42 1.22
CA ARG A 47 -2.04 -10.57 0.53
C ARG A 47 -1.29 -10.16 -0.74
N GLU A 48 -1.82 -9.23 -1.53
CA GLU A 48 -1.18 -8.73 -2.74
C GLU A 48 0.10 -7.95 -2.43
N ILE A 49 0.07 -7.06 -1.44
CA ILE A 49 1.25 -6.32 -0.96
C ILE A 49 2.31 -7.31 -0.46
N LEU A 50 1.88 -8.34 0.29
CA LEU A 50 2.77 -9.38 0.80
C LEU A 50 3.41 -10.19 -0.33
N ALA A 51 2.62 -10.60 -1.32
CA ALA A 51 3.08 -11.32 -2.50
C ALA A 51 4.09 -10.49 -3.31
N GLY A 52 3.83 -9.19 -3.49
CA GLY A 52 4.75 -8.25 -4.13
C GLY A 52 6.06 -8.11 -3.35
N ALA A 53 5.98 -7.95 -2.02
CA ALA A 53 7.17 -7.87 -1.17
C ALA A 53 8.01 -9.15 -1.22
N LEU A 54 7.36 -10.31 -1.30
CA LEU A 54 7.97 -11.62 -1.50
C LEU A 54 8.63 -11.76 -2.87
N ALA A 55 7.94 -11.37 -3.94
CA ALA A 55 8.46 -11.42 -5.30
C ALA A 55 9.71 -10.55 -5.47
N ILE A 56 9.73 -9.37 -4.83
CA ILE A 56 10.86 -8.44 -4.89
C ILE A 56 12.03 -8.91 -4.00
N ASN A 57 11.75 -9.36 -2.77
CA ASN A 57 12.81 -9.63 -1.78
C ASN A 57 13.19 -11.11 -1.65
N GLY A 58 12.48 -12.02 -2.31
CA GLY A 58 12.69 -13.47 -2.25
C GLY A 58 12.40 -14.11 -0.88
N ARG A 59 12.02 -13.32 0.12
CA ARG A 59 11.72 -13.78 1.49
C ARG A 59 10.83 -12.78 2.22
N LEU A 60 9.97 -13.30 3.09
CA LEU A 60 9.37 -12.49 4.14
C LEU A 60 10.49 -12.16 5.12
N LYS A 61 10.80 -10.87 5.28
CA LYS A 61 11.67 -10.46 6.36
C LYS A 61 10.91 -10.74 7.66
N THR A 62 11.26 -11.82 8.34
CA THR A 62 10.74 -12.18 9.66
C THR A 62 11.06 -11.00 10.58
N VAL A 63 10.02 -10.43 11.17
CA VAL A 63 10.14 -9.33 12.15
C VAL A 63 10.72 -9.88 13.43
#